data_AF-A0A431LBV6-F1
#
_entry.id   AF-A0A431LBV6-F1
#
_cell.length_a   1.000
_cell.length_b   1.000
_cell.length_c   1.000
_cell.angle_alpha   90.00
_cell.angle_beta   90.00
_cell.angle_gamma   90.00
#
_symmetry.space_group_name_H-M   'P 1'
#
loop_
_entity.id
_entity.type
_entity.pdbx_description
1 polymer ?
#
loop_
_entity_poly.entity_id
_entity_poly.type
_entity_poly.pdbx_seq_one_letter_code
_entity_poly.pdbx_strand_id
1 'polypeptide(L)'
;MLNQGALSLQPNRGNGLPDMAELHRLLSQALGRRGQHIQTSWRSPDKSSDFILDVISNTNGGDPKWRLFKEQHGNRVLLFDYPSVDVLLVHNFMVSSCADAQAKKPAAKPTSQVIVPDTPPPFMGTAEPAEGQKKASPSNAPGIPSSGTIEEHPLDHLLQIIKTHNLTGKLEVRNNQSTAMLFVKEGLPVDATASDAEGDDAIVELLTWKTGQFTFEPRVLRNSHTVHQPMESLLAQSKTLAERTLYLTNAGLKQTSTLTQKDATLTEEQFNQRAKPGAPAPVGEMFLFYRALNGKETIEQMLHSQRIPRVQLIHITYHLVINGLIKINNQIVLEKATPFQPRAIETSAIQSVMMSLRRMETGMFIYPAFLYFLEQEYFRCYRSKTPLSVIVFEMRVQSGQSVRQMLPAAAMLDAVLRISQLKRHVDLLAHYDSFDYALLLPNTKANGAQIFAKRIVRALTETPLAGEVDASHLSLALGCASMPEDFTDLSELLGAADMAMAQSRDNKRPVVMFRDIKPISL
;
A
#
# COMPACT_ATOMS: atom_id res chain seq x y z
N MET A 1 -25.93 29.72 -1.90
CA MET A 1 -25.70 29.69 -3.35
C MET A 1 -24.80 30.86 -3.72
N LEU A 2 -23.52 30.62 -3.96
CA LEU A 2 -22.61 31.60 -4.57
C LEU A 2 -21.73 30.84 -5.56
N ASN A 3 -21.96 31.16 -6.83
CA ASN A 3 -21.31 30.63 -8.01
C ASN A 3 -19.98 31.37 -8.19
N GLN A 4 -18.84 30.67 -8.19
CA GLN A 4 -17.55 31.25 -8.60
C GLN A 4 -16.77 30.28 -9.49
N GLY A 5 -16.91 30.50 -10.80
CA GLY A 5 -15.86 30.51 -11.82
C GLY A 5 -14.85 29.35 -11.84
N ALA A 6 -15.15 28.32 -12.62
CA ALA A 6 -14.10 27.49 -13.23
C ALA A 6 -13.33 28.34 -14.26
N LEU A 7 -12.11 28.76 -13.91
CA LEU A 7 -11.15 29.33 -14.86
C LEU A 7 -10.76 28.23 -15.87
N SER A 8 -11.23 28.36 -17.11
CA SER A 8 -10.73 27.60 -18.25
C SER A 8 -9.34 28.14 -18.64
N LEU A 9 -8.29 27.46 -18.18
CA LEU A 9 -6.94 27.67 -18.67
C LEU A 9 -6.88 27.26 -20.15
N GLN A 10 -6.69 28.23 -21.05
CA GLN A 10 -6.38 27.91 -22.45
C GLN A 10 -5.03 27.18 -22.50
N PRO A 11 -4.93 26.04 -23.22
CA PRO A 11 -3.67 25.30 -23.32
C PRO A 11 -2.62 26.14 -24.04
N ASN A 12 -1.40 26.14 -23.50
CA ASN A 12 -0.26 26.82 -24.11
C ASN A 12 0.02 26.17 -25.47
N ARG A 13 -0.08 26.92 -26.57
CA ARG A 13 0.10 26.39 -27.93
C ARG A 13 1.59 26.25 -28.26
N GLY A 14 2.07 25.01 -28.36
CA GLY A 14 3.43 24.67 -28.79
C GLY A 14 3.58 24.60 -30.31
N ASN A 15 4.81 24.73 -30.81
CA ASN A 15 5.16 24.75 -32.24
C ASN A 15 5.34 23.35 -32.88
N GLY A 16 4.78 22.28 -32.30
CA GLY A 16 4.91 20.91 -32.79
C GLY A 16 4.61 19.87 -31.72
N LEU A 17 4.82 18.59 -32.05
CA LEU A 17 4.70 17.48 -31.12
C LEU A 17 5.60 17.73 -29.88
N PRO A 18 5.09 17.58 -28.64
CA PRO A 18 5.87 17.77 -27.42
C PRO A 18 7.15 16.94 -27.41
N ASP A 19 8.28 17.58 -27.13
CA ASP A 19 9.55 16.88 -26.94
C ASP A 19 9.66 16.28 -25.53
N MET A 20 10.73 15.52 -25.28
CA MET A 20 10.96 14.87 -23.99
C MET A 20 11.06 15.87 -22.83
N ALA A 21 11.66 17.04 -23.06
CA ALA A 21 11.81 18.08 -22.03
C ALA A 21 10.44 18.65 -21.62
N GLU A 22 9.57 18.89 -22.61
CA GLU A 22 8.22 19.38 -22.39
C GLU A 22 7.37 18.35 -21.65
N LEU A 23 7.43 17.07 -22.03
CA LEU A 23 6.70 16.01 -21.32
C LEU A 23 7.20 15.85 -19.87
N HIS A 24 8.51 15.97 -19.60
CA HIS A 24 9.03 16.02 -18.23
C HIS A 24 8.50 17.20 -17.43
N ARG A 25 8.40 18.37 -18.07
CA ARG A 25 7.85 19.58 -17.46
C ARG A 25 6.39 19.38 -17.08
N LEU A 26 5.59 18.78 -17.97
CA LEU A 26 4.17 18.47 -17.72
C LEU A 26 4.01 17.46 -16.58
N LEU A 27 4.80 16.37 -16.57
CA LEU A 27 4.79 15.38 -15.48
C LEU A 27 5.13 16.02 -14.13
N SER A 28 6.19 16.84 -14.10
CA SER A 28 6.65 17.50 -12.87
C SER A 28 5.58 18.45 -12.31
N GLN A 29 4.89 19.19 -13.18
CA GLN A 29 3.78 20.06 -12.77
C GLN A 29 2.58 19.26 -12.26
N ALA A 30 2.23 18.16 -12.91
CA ALA A 30 1.11 17.33 -12.50
C ALA A 30 1.37 16.66 -11.15
N LEU A 31 2.61 16.22 -10.89
CA LEU A 31 3.00 15.64 -9.60
C LEU A 31 3.05 16.70 -8.47
N GLY A 32 3.48 17.92 -8.79
CA GLY A 32 3.50 19.04 -7.85
C GLY A 32 2.12 19.65 -7.54
N ARG A 33 1.14 19.46 -8.43
CA ARG A 33 -0.23 20.02 -8.33
C ARG A 33 -1.29 18.93 -8.45
N ARG A 34 -1.32 18.00 -7.49
CA ARG A 34 -2.29 16.88 -7.48
C ARG A 34 -3.74 17.36 -7.58
N GLY A 35 -4.56 16.64 -8.33
CA GLY A 35 -5.95 16.98 -8.62
C GLY A 35 -6.15 18.04 -9.69
N GLN A 36 -5.07 18.68 -10.19
CA GLN A 36 -5.14 19.66 -11.28
C GLN A 36 -4.76 19.03 -12.61
N HIS A 37 -5.48 19.43 -13.65
CA HIS A 37 -5.18 19.09 -15.04
C HIS A 37 -4.09 20.00 -15.58
N ILE A 38 -3.00 19.42 -16.10
CA ILE A 38 -1.95 20.14 -16.81
C ILE A 38 -2.08 19.79 -18.29
N GLN A 39 -2.23 20.80 -19.16
CA GLN A 39 -2.49 20.60 -20.58
C GLN A 39 -1.48 21.33 -21.48
N THR A 40 -1.16 20.71 -22.60
CA THR A 40 -0.47 21.34 -23.73
C THR A 40 -1.22 21.02 -25.02
N SER A 41 -1.09 21.88 -26.04
CA SER A 41 -1.70 21.64 -27.34
C SER A 41 -0.78 22.04 -28.50
N TRP A 42 -0.91 21.33 -29.61
CA TRP A 42 -0.19 21.61 -30.85
C TRP A 42 -1.04 21.25 -32.05
N ARG A 43 -0.65 21.75 -33.23
CA ARG A 43 -1.38 21.52 -34.46
C ARG A 43 -0.66 20.50 -35.33
N SER A 44 -1.41 19.69 -36.07
CA SER A 44 -0.87 18.73 -37.03
C SER A 44 -0.04 19.43 -38.12
N PRO A 45 0.97 18.78 -38.72
CA PRO A 45 1.80 19.40 -39.76
C PRO A 45 1.01 19.88 -40.99
N ASP A 46 -0.07 19.17 -41.33
CA ASP A 46 -1.01 19.50 -42.42
C ASP A 46 -2.07 20.56 -42.01
N LYS A 47 -1.99 21.09 -40.78
CA LYS A 47 -2.89 22.08 -40.17
C LYS A 47 -4.37 21.65 -40.09
N SER A 48 -4.68 20.38 -40.30
CA SER A 48 -6.04 19.86 -40.38
C SER A 48 -6.67 19.54 -39.01
N SER A 49 -5.83 19.30 -37.99
CA SER A 49 -6.27 18.81 -36.67
C SER A 49 -5.45 19.45 -35.55
N ASP A 50 -6.09 19.74 -34.43
CA ASP A 50 -5.43 20.14 -33.19
C ASP A 50 -5.32 18.93 -32.25
N PHE A 51 -4.19 18.80 -31.54
CA PHE A 51 -3.97 17.77 -30.54
C PHE A 51 -3.86 18.40 -29.16
N ILE A 52 -4.45 17.75 -28.16
CA ILE A 52 -4.41 18.19 -26.76
C ILE A 52 -3.91 17.03 -25.91
N LEU A 53 -2.81 17.24 -25.20
CA LEU A 53 -2.29 16.30 -24.22
C LEU A 53 -2.59 16.83 -22.81
N ASP A 54 -3.27 16.01 -22.02
CA ASP A 54 -3.70 16.27 -20.64
C ASP A 54 -3.01 15.29 -19.71
N VAL A 55 -2.52 15.77 -18.56
CA VAL A 55 -1.99 14.93 -17.49
C VAL A 55 -2.53 15.37 -16.14
N ILE A 56 -2.97 14.40 -15.32
CA ILE A 56 -3.47 14.63 -13.97
C ILE A 56 -2.92 13.59 -13.00
N SER A 57 -2.47 14.03 -11.81
CA SER A 57 -2.10 13.13 -10.72
C SER A 57 -3.21 13.09 -9.67
N ASN A 58 -3.65 11.89 -9.27
CA ASN A 58 -4.71 11.72 -8.28
C ASN A 58 -4.21 12.10 -6.87
N THR A 59 -5.11 12.64 -6.03
CA THR A 59 -4.83 12.97 -4.63
C THR A 59 -4.58 11.73 -3.78
N ASN A 60 -5.18 10.60 -4.17
CA ASN A 60 -5.14 9.34 -3.42
C ASN A 60 -3.94 8.44 -3.80
N GLY A 61 -3.01 8.94 -4.62
CA GLY A 61 -1.86 8.19 -5.14
C GLY A 61 -2.12 7.51 -6.49
N GLY A 62 -1.14 6.75 -6.96
CA GLY A 62 -1.12 6.13 -8.31
C GLY A 62 -0.35 6.95 -9.35
N ASP A 63 -0.12 6.35 -10.52
CA ASP A 63 0.62 6.99 -11.61
C ASP A 63 -0.20 8.13 -12.25
N PRO A 64 0.44 9.21 -12.68
CA PRO A 64 -0.21 10.29 -13.41
C PRO A 64 -0.90 9.78 -14.67
N LYS A 65 -2.14 10.21 -14.88
CA LYS A 65 -3.01 9.75 -15.97
C LYS A 65 -2.88 10.70 -17.16
N TRP A 66 -2.35 10.19 -18.27
CA TRP A 66 -2.14 10.93 -19.52
C TRP A 66 -3.27 10.66 -20.51
N ARG A 67 -3.81 11.71 -21.12
CA ARG A 67 -4.86 11.64 -22.13
C ARG A 67 -4.52 12.48 -23.35
N LEU A 68 -4.52 11.86 -24.52
CA LEU A 68 -4.36 12.56 -25.79
C LEU A 68 -5.69 12.66 -26.50
N PHE A 69 -6.01 13.86 -26.98
CA PHE A 69 -7.21 14.13 -27.78
C PHE A 69 -6.83 14.71 -29.14
N LYS A 70 -7.63 14.38 -30.15
CA LYS A 70 -7.64 15.03 -31.47
C LYS A 70 -8.91 15.86 -31.59
N GLU A 71 -8.77 17.11 -31.96
CA GLU A 71 -9.88 18.03 -32.24
C GLU A 71 -9.85 18.43 -33.72
N GLN A 72 -10.96 18.17 -34.42
CA GLN A 72 -11.11 18.48 -35.83
C GLN A 72 -12.55 18.93 -36.10
N HIS A 73 -12.72 20.12 -36.67
CA HIS A 73 -14.05 20.73 -36.94
C HIS A 73 -15.00 20.75 -35.74
N GLY A 74 -14.49 21.00 -34.53
CA GLY A 74 -15.27 21.04 -33.29
C GLY A 74 -15.64 19.68 -32.72
N ASN A 75 -15.20 18.57 -33.33
CA ASN A 75 -15.34 17.24 -32.78
C ASN A 75 -14.04 16.81 -32.07
N ARG A 76 -14.13 16.42 -30.80
CA ARG A 76 -13.00 15.99 -29.97
C ARG A 76 -13.06 14.48 -29.74
N VAL A 77 -12.01 13.79 -30.16
CA VAL A 77 -11.85 12.33 -30.06
C VAL A 77 -10.70 12.01 -29.11
N LEU A 78 -10.91 11.13 -28.15
CA LEU A 78 -9.85 10.60 -27.28
C LEU A 78 -9.03 9.56 -28.07
N LEU A 79 -7.72 9.77 -28.17
CA LEU A 79 -6.80 8.89 -28.87
C LEU A 79 -6.13 7.86 -27.94
N PHE A 80 -5.76 8.26 -26.73
CA PHE A 80 -5.33 7.33 -25.69
C PHE A 80 -5.60 7.89 -24.30
N ASP A 81 -5.72 6.97 -23.33
CA ASP A 81 -5.83 7.25 -21.91
C ASP A 81 -4.96 6.26 -21.12
N TYR A 82 -3.86 6.72 -20.52
CA TYR A 82 -2.84 5.84 -19.97
C TYR A 82 -2.16 6.38 -18.69
N PRO A 83 -2.18 5.64 -17.57
CA PRO A 83 -1.44 5.99 -16.36
C PRO A 83 0.05 5.64 -16.49
N SER A 84 0.94 6.61 -16.34
CA SER A 84 2.39 6.40 -16.41
C SER A 84 3.19 7.55 -15.80
N VAL A 85 4.27 7.23 -15.08
CA VAL A 85 5.36 8.17 -14.77
C VAL A 85 6.48 8.14 -15.82
N ASP A 86 6.45 7.17 -16.75
CA ASP A 86 7.44 7.00 -17.80
C ASP A 86 7.11 7.91 -18.99
N VAL A 87 7.87 8.99 -19.10
CA VAL A 87 7.69 10.01 -20.14
C VAL A 87 8.07 9.50 -21.52
N LEU A 88 9.01 8.57 -21.63
CA LEU A 88 9.42 7.99 -22.91
C LEU A 88 8.33 7.07 -23.45
N LEU A 89 7.69 6.31 -22.57
CA LEU A 89 6.53 5.51 -22.94
C LEU A 89 5.37 6.39 -23.42
N VAL A 90 5.09 7.49 -22.71
CA VAL A 90 4.06 8.47 -23.11
C VAL A 90 4.40 9.12 -24.45
N HIS A 91 5.66 9.47 -24.68
CA HIS A 91 6.13 9.98 -25.96
C HIS A 91 5.87 8.96 -27.08
N ASN A 92 6.20 7.69 -26.88
CA ASN A 92 5.99 6.64 -27.86
C ASN A 92 4.50 6.40 -28.16
N PHE A 93 3.64 6.42 -27.13
CA PHE A 93 2.18 6.39 -27.31
C PHE A 93 1.70 7.56 -28.16
N MET A 94 2.17 8.77 -27.85
CA MET A 94 1.79 9.98 -28.55
C MET A 94 2.21 9.95 -30.03
N VAL A 95 3.45 9.57 -30.32
CA VAL A 95 3.96 9.44 -31.70
C VAL A 95 3.11 8.43 -32.48
N SER A 96 2.85 7.26 -31.91
CA SER A 96 2.05 6.20 -32.55
C SER A 96 0.62 6.66 -32.80
N SER A 97 -0.07 7.19 -31.78
CA SER A 97 -1.46 7.67 -31.91
C SER A 97 -1.61 8.82 -32.91
N CYS A 98 -0.64 9.73 -32.97
CA CYS A 98 -0.65 10.81 -33.95
C CYS A 98 -0.46 10.30 -35.39
N ALA A 99 0.44 9.31 -35.59
CA ALA A 99 0.66 8.71 -36.90
C ALA A 99 -0.60 7.97 -37.40
N ASP A 100 -1.22 7.16 -36.54
CA ASP A 100 -2.46 6.45 -36.87
C ASP A 100 -3.63 7.40 -37.18
N ALA A 101 -3.73 8.52 -36.45
CA ALA A 101 -4.79 9.49 -36.65
C ALA A 101 -4.62 10.37 -37.90
N GLN A 102 -3.43 10.36 -38.52
CA GLN A 102 -3.11 11.06 -39.77
C GLN A 102 -3.17 10.14 -40.98
N ALA A 103 -3.08 8.81 -40.80
CA ALA A 103 -3.30 7.85 -41.86
C ALA A 103 -4.76 7.90 -42.34
N LYS A 104 -4.98 8.14 -43.64
CA LYS A 104 -6.31 8.12 -44.28
C LYS A 104 -6.94 6.72 -44.22
N LYS A 105 -7.62 6.37 -43.13
CA LYS A 105 -8.53 5.22 -43.06
C LYS A 105 -9.98 5.67 -43.29
N PRO A 106 -10.80 4.93 -44.08
CA PRO A 106 -12.23 5.17 -44.14
C PRO A 106 -12.87 4.80 -42.79
N ALA A 107 -13.81 5.62 -42.34
CA ALA A 107 -14.47 5.51 -41.06
C ALA A 107 -15.23 4.17 -40.93
N ALA A 108 -14.73 3.27 -40.07
CA ALA A 108 -15.57 2.24 -39.47
C ALA A 108 -16.42 2.89 -38.38
N LYS A 109 -17.72 2.56 -38.37
CA LYS A 109 -18.72 3.08 -37.43
C LYS A 109 -18.24 2.92 -35.97
N PRO A 110 -18.51 3.90 -35.09
CA PRO A 110 -18.18 3.77 -33.67
C PRO A 110 -19.08 2.70 -33.07
N THR A 111 -18.54 1.52 -32.83
CA THR A 111 -19.19 0.55 -31.95
C THR A 111 -18.85 0.98 -30.53
N SER A 112 -19.67 1.91 -30.03
CA SER A 112 -19.72 2.24 -28.61
C SER A 112 -20.18 1.01 -27.84
N GLN A 113 -19.23 0.22 -27.36
CA GLN A 113 -19.38 -0.56 -26.14
C GLN A 113 -18.06 -0.44 -25.38
N VAL A 114 -17.89 0.71 -24.73
CA VAL A 114 -17.03 0.78 -23.55
C VAL A 114 -17.75 -0.03 -22.49
N ILE A 115 -17.35 -1.30 -22.33
CA ILE A 115 -17.57 -2.00 -21.07
C ILE A 115 -16.67 -1.27 -20.08
N VAL A 116 -17.27 -0.38 -19.30
CA VAL A 116 -16.67 0.13 -18.08
C VAL A 116 -16.64 -1.06 -17.13
N PRO A 117 -15.47 -1.57 -16.69
CA PRO A 117 -15.43 -2.32 -15.46
C PRO A 117 -15.54 -1.28 -14.35
N ASP A 118 -16.77 -1.06 -13.89
CA ASP A 118 -16.97 -0.54 -12.55
C ASP A 118 -16.39 -1.55 -11.55
N THR A 119 -15.87 -1.00 -10.46
CA THR A 119 -15.32 -1.66 -9.26
C THR A 119 -13.94 -2.32 -9.38
N PRO A 120 -12.97 -1.96 -8.49
CA PRO A 120 -11.81 -2.80 -8.26
C PRO A 120 -12.26 -4.16 -7.70
N PRO A 121 -11.66 -5.29 -8.10
CA PRO A 121 -12.03 -6.57 -7.52
C PRO A 121 -11.64 -6.62 -6.04
N PRO A 122 -12.45 -7.31 -5.21
CA PRO A 122 -12.18 -7.49 -3.80
C PRO A 122 -10.89 -8.27 -3.58
N PHE A 123 -10.13 -7.88 -2.56
CA PHE A 123 -9.17 -8.78 -1.93
C PHE A 123 -9.96 -9.88 -1.21
N MET A 124 -10.10 -11.05 -1.82
CA MET A 124 -10.23 -12.37 -1.18
C MET A 124 -10.39 -13.44 -2.29
N GLY A 125 -9.86 -14.66 -2.16
CA GLY A 125 -9.45 -15.31 -0.94
C GLY A 125 -8.51 -16.49 -1.14
N THR A 126 -7.92 -16.88 -0.01
CA THR A 126 -7.48 -18.24 0.26
C THR A 126 -8.65 -19.19 0.05
N ALA A 127 -8.43 -20.23 -0.75
CA ALA A 127 -9.43 -21.25 -1.06
C ALA A 127 -9.93 -21.98 0.20
N GLU A 128 -11.24 -22.19 0.29
CA GLU A 128 -11.84 -23.33 0.98
C GLU A 128 -11.48 -24.62 0.24
N PRO A 129 -11.13 -25.71 0.94
CA PRO A 129 -11.15 -27.04 0.36
C PRO A 129 -12.50 -27.73 0.59
N ALA A 130 -12.90 -28.47 -0.43
CA ALA A 130 -14.02 -29.42 -0.43
C ALA A 130 -13.97 -30.41 0.74
N GLU A 131 -15.16 -30.72 1.26
CA GLU A 131 -15.41 -31.78 2.23
C GLU A 131 -14.90 -33.14 1.74
N GLY A 132 -14.26 -33.89 2.65
CA GLY A 132 -14.02 -35.31 2.46
C GLY A 132 -12.68 -35.86 2.94
N GLN A 133 -12.29 -35.59 4.18
CA GLN A 133 -11.70 -36.57 5.13
C GLN A 133 -11.19 -35.86 6.39
N LYS A 134 -11.78 -36.23 7.54
CA LYS A 134 -11.53 -35.70 8.89
C LYS A 134 -10.04 -35.61 9.23
N LYS A 135 -9.54 -34.39 9.43
CA LYS A 135 -8.43 -34.08 10.35
C LYS A 135 -8.83 -32.87 11.21
N ALA A 136 -8.67 -33.03 12.51
CA ALA A 136 -9.27 -32.18 13.55
C ALA A 136 -8.81 -30.70 13.47
N SER A 137 -9.79 -29.79 13.46
CA SER A 137 -9.64 -28.34 13.59
C SER A 137 -9.19 -27.94 15.01
N PRO A 138 -8.50 -26.80 15.21
CA PRO A 138 -8.29 -26.26 16.55
C PRO A 138 -9.67 -25.86 17.10
N SER A 139 -10.01 -26.41 18.26
CA SER A 139 -11.32 -26.25 18.89
C SER A 139 -11.63 -24.77 19.17
N ASN A 140 -12.73 -24.25 18.62
CA ASN A 140 -13.38 -23.04 19.16
C ASN A 140 -13.58 -23.25 20.66
N ALA A 141 -13.08 -22.31 21.48
CA ALA A 141 -13.44 -22.30 22.89
C ALA A 141 -14.96 -22.06 23.00
N PRO A 142 -15.68 -22.76 23.89
CA PRO A 142 -17.12 -22.56 24.02
C PRO A 142 -17.44 -21.10 24.38
N GLY A 143 -18.26 -20.46 23.55
CA GLY A 143 -18.85 -19.15 23.83
C GLY A 143 -18.05 -17.92 23.40
N ILE A 144 -16.79 -18.02 22.93
CA ILE A 144 -15.99 -16.86 22.50
C ILE A 144 -15.53 -17.00 21.05
N PRO A 145 -15.75 -15.97 20.19
CA PRO A 145 -15.19 -15.96 18.85
C PRO A 145 -13.66 -15.85 18.90
N SER A 146 -12.95 -16.56 18.01
CA SER A 146 -11.49 -16.51 17.93
C SER A 146 -10.93 -15.14 17.60
N SER A 147 -11.74 -14.27 16.98
CA SER A 147 -11.42 -12.88 16.69
C SER A 147 -12.70 -12.05 16.54
N GLY A 148 -12.62 -10.75 16.78
CA GLY A 148 -13.75 -9.83 16.60
C GLY A 148 -13.38 -8.38 16.90
N THR A 149 -14.40 -7.53 17.05
CA THR A 149 -14.24 -6.12 17.43
C THR A 149 -14.79 -5.85 18.84
N ILE A 150 -14.22 -4.88 19.56
CA ILE A 150 -14.67 -4.50 20.91
C ILE A 150 -16.06 -3.86 20.89
N GLU A 151 -16.38 -3.21 19.77
CA GLU A 151 -17.65 -2.55 19.50
C GLU A 151 -18.81 -3.55 19.46
N GLU A 152 -18.58 -4.73 18.87
CA GLU A 152 -19.54 -5.83 18.81
C GLU A 152 -19.50 -6.71 20.06
N HIS A 153 -18.30 -6.89 20.62
CA HIS A 153 -18.07 -7.71 21.81
C HIS A 153 -17.26 -6.94 22.86
N PRO A 154 -17.94 -6.18 23.74
CA PRO A 154 -17.28 -5.45 24.82
C PRO A 154 -16.39 -6.34 25.69
N LEU A 155 -15.23 -5.83 26.08
CA LEU A 155 -14.19 -6.63 26.76
C LEU A 155 -14.65 -7.17 28.11
N ASP A 156 -15.46 -6.43 28.86
CA ASP A 156 -16.06 -6.89 30.12
C ASP A 156 -16.97 -8.11 29.93
N HIS A 157 -17.73 -8.12 28.84
CA HIS A 157 -18.54 -9.28 28.45
C HIS A 157 -17.66 -10.48 28.07
N LEU A 158 -16.59 -10.27 27.28
CA LEU A 158 -15.65 -11.33 26.93
C LEU A 158 -15.01 -11.95 28.18
N LEU A 159 -14.57 -11.15 29.15
CA LEU A 159 -14.03 -11.64 30.42
C LEU A 159 -15.06 -12.45 31.22
N GLN A 160 -16.33 -12.04 31.19
CA GLN A 160 -17.41 -12.79 31.84
C GLN A 160 -17.61 -14.16 31.20
N ILE A 161 -17.53 -14.26 29.87
CA ILE A 161 -17.62 -15.55 29.16
C ILE A 161 -16.42 -16.43 29.49
N ILE A 162 -15.20 -15.88 29.49
CA ILE A 162 -13.95 -16.57 29.87
C ILE A 162 -14.10 -17.19 31.26
N LYS A 163 -14.60 -16.41 32.23
CA LYS A 163 -14.83 -16.87 33.59
C LYS A 163 -15.92 -17.94 33.66
N THR A 164 -17.06 -17.70 33.03
CA THR A 164 -18.22 -18.62 33.09
C THR A 164 -17.89 -20.01 32.52
N HIS A 165 -17.03 -20.07 31.50
CA HIS A 165 -16.62 -21.32 30.85
C HIS A 165 -15.25 -21.84 31.32
N ASN A 166 -14.64 -21.24 32.35
CA ASN A 166 -13.31 -21.60 32.88
C ASN A 166 -12.22 -21.70 31.79
N LEU A 167 -12.24 -20.77 30.83
CA LEU A 167 -11.34 -20.83 29.67
C LEU A 167 -9.89 -20.52 30.06
N THR A 168 -8.96 -21.15 29.35
CA THR A 168 -7.52 -20.89 29.46
C THR A 168 -6.99 -20.47 28.10
N GLY A 169 -6.22 -19.39 28.02
CA GLY A 169 -5.71 -18.86 26.76
C GLY A 169 -5.14 -17.45 26.85
N LYS A 170 -4.87 -16.87 25.68
CA LYS A 170 -4.39 -15.50 25.50
C LYS A 170 -5.43 -14.69 24.74
N LEU A 171 -5.86 -13.57 25.31
CA LEU A 171 -6.62 -12.53 24.65
C LEU A 171 -5.67 -11.40 24.23
N GLU A 172 -5.52 -11.18 22.94
CA GLU A 172 -4.75 -10.08 22.37
C GLU A 172 -5.71 -9.02 21.83
N VAL A 173 -5.48 -7.75 22.16
CA VAL A 173 -6.34 -6.64 21.77
C VAL A 173 -5.50 -5.51 21.17
N ARG A 174 -5.92 -4.99 20.02
CA ARG A 174 -5.17 -4.00 19.25
C ARG A 174 -6.07 -2.86 18.83
N ASN A 175 -5.62 -1.63 19.03
CA ASN A 175 -6.23 -0.43 18.45
C ASN A 175 -5.17 0.35 17.64
N ASN A 176 -5.52 1.54 17.14
CA ASN A 176 -4.61 2.35 16.31
C ASN A 176 -3.39 2.90 17.06
N GLN A 177 -3.39 2.86 18.40
CA GLN A 177 -2.39 3.50 19.27
C GLN A 177 -1.55 2.48 20.06
N SER A 178 -2.15 1.37 20.49
CA SER A 178 -1.55 0.44 21.44
C SER A 178 -1.99 -1.02 21.18
N THR A 179 -1.21 -1.95 21.73
CA THR A 179 -1.54 -3.39 21.82
C THR A 179 -1.53 -3.81 23.27
N ALA A 180 -2.50 -4.64 23.65
CA ALA A 180 -2.62 -5.23 24.98
C ALA A 180 -2.71 -6.75 24.87
N MET A 181 -2.19 -7.43 25.88
CA MET A 181 -2.22 -8.88 26.02
C MET A 181 -2.74 -9.24 27.40
N LEU A 182 -3.65 -10.21 27.46
CA LEU A 182 -4.19 -10.76 28.69
C LEU A 182 -4.10 -12.28 28.61
N PHE A 183 -3.50 -12.90 29.62
CA PHE A 183 -3.42 -14.33 29.78
C PHE A 183 -4.37 -14.76 30.88
N VAL A 184 -5.16 -15.80 30.58
CA VAL A 184 -6.17 -16.35 31.49
C VAL A 184 -5.91 -17.83 31.70
N LYS A 185 -6.11 -18.30 32.93
CA LYS A 185 -6.02 -19.70 33.32
C LYS A 185 -7.24 -20.06 34.15
N GLU A 186 -7.95 -21.10 33.73
CA GLU A 186 -9.15 -21.59 34.41
C GLU A 186 -10.19 -20.47 34.67
N GLY A 187 -10.38 -19.59 33.69
CA GLY A 187 -11.32 -18.47 33.76
C GLY A 187 -10.82 -17.23 34.50
N LEU A 188 -9.60 -17.26 35.04
CA LEU A 188 -9.02 -16.16 35.83
C LEU A 188 -7.84 -15.50 35.11
N PRO A 189 -7.77 -14.16 35.08
CA PRO A 189 -6.57 -13.44 34.68
C PRO A 189 -5.35 -13.85 35.52
N VAL A 190 -4.23 -14.14 34.86
CA VAL A 190 -2.95 -14.43 35.53
C VAL A 190 -1.87 -13.41 35.18
N ASP A 191 -1.90 -12.87 33.97
CA ASP A 191 -0.91 -11.91 33.51
C ASP A 191 -1.50 -10.97 32.45
N ALA A 192 -1.12 -9.70 32.47
CA ALA A 192 -1.59 -8.72 31.50
C ALA A 192 -0.56 -7.62 31.24
N THR A 193 -0.58 -7.09 30.02
CA THR A 193 0.21 -5.91 29.61
C THR A 193 -0.65 -5.03 28.72
N ALA A 194 -0.65 -3.71 28.94
CA ALA A 194 -1.35 -2.76 28.09
C ALA A 194 -0.57 -1.44 28.07
N SER A 195 -0.12 -1.00 26.89
CA SER A 195 0.71 0.22 26.76
C SER A 195 1.97 0.14 27.65
N ASP A 196 2.06 0.96 28.69
CA ASP A 196 3.11 1.04 29.72
C ASP A 196 2.75 0.32 31.03
N ALA A 197 1.55 -0.25 31.15
CA ALA A 197 1.05 -0.93 32.33
C ALA A 197 1.25 -2.46 32.26
N GLU A 198 1.44 -3.08 33.43
CA GLU A 198 1.54 -4.53 33.64
C GLU A 198 0.61 -4.95 34.79
N GLY A 199 0.13 -6.20 34.77
CA GLY A 199 -0.66 -6.78 35.85
C GLY A 199 -2.05 -6.17 36.00
N ASP A 200 -2.44 -5.85 37.24
CA ASP A 200 -3.77 -5.31 37.57
C ASP A 200 -4.08 -4.04 36.76
N ASP A 201 -3.15 -3.09 36.68
CA ASP A 201 -3.33 -1.80 35.99
C ASP A 201 -3.53 -1.98 34.49
N ALA A 202 -2.85 -2.96 33.89
CA ALA A 202 -3.03 -3.29 32.47
C ALA A 202 -4.47 -3.75 32.17
N ILE A 203 -5.07 -4.53 33.07
CA ILE A 203 -6.46 -4.98 32.93
C ILE A 203 -7.43 -3.82 33.12
N VAL A 204 -7.19 -2.98 34.15
CA VAL A 204 -8.01 -1.80 34.43
C VAL A 204 -8.01 -0.86 33.23
N GLU A 205 -6.85 -0.58 32.62
CA GLU A 205 -6.71 0.22 31.41
C GLU A 205 -7.40 -0.45 30.21
N LEU A 206 -7.11 -1.72 29.95
CA LEU A 206 -7.66 -2.47 28.82
C LEU A 206 -9.20 -2.43 28.83
N LEU A 207 -9.83 -2.59 29.99
CA LEU A 207 -11.30 -2.55 30.14
C LEU A 207 -11.92 -1.17 29.86
N THR A 208 -11.12 -0.11 29.79
CA THR A 208 -11.61 1.21 29.37
C THR A 208 -11.69 1.36 27.85
N TRP A 209 -11.04 0.49 27.07
CA TRP A 209 -11.04 0.58 25.61
C TRP A 209 -12.43 0.32 25.04
N LYS A 210 -12.86 1.18 24.11
CA LYS A 210 -14.18 1.11 23.46
C LYS A 210 -14.11 0.72 21.98
N THR A 211 -12.91 0.73 21.40
CA THR A 211 -12.67 0.41 20.00
C THR A 211 -11.40 -0.42 19.84
N GLY A 212 -11.42 -1.38 18.93
CA GLY A 212 -10.26 -2.22 18.65
C GLY A 212 -10.64 -3.61 18.14
N GLN A 213 -9.63 -4.32 17.63
CA GLN A 213 -9.75 -5.72 17.23
C GLN A 213 -9.17 -6.62 18.32
N PHE A 214 -9.84 -7.73 18.62
CA PHE A 214 -9.31 -8.74 19.51
C PHE A 214 -9.12 -10.08 18.81
N THR A 215 -8.23 -10.89 19.37
CA THR A 215 -8.02 -12.30 19.01
C THR A 215 -7.88 -13.11 20.29
N PHE A 216 -8.59 -14.24 20.39
CA PHE A 216 -8.47 -15.18 21.50
C PHE A 216 -7.84 -16.49 21.03
N GLU A 217 -6.68 -16.80 21.58
CA GLU A 217 -5.94 -18.04 21.34
C GLU A 217 -6.13 -19.01 22.52
N PRO A 218 -6.90 -20.10 22.36
CA PRO A 218 -7.13 -21.04 23.44
C PRO A 218 -5.86 -21.85 23.76
N ARG A 219 -5.74 -22.28 25.02
CA ARG A 219 -4.67 -23.16 25.52
C ARG A 219 -3.26 -22.55 25.50
N VAL A 220 -3.15 -21.24 25.31
CA VAL A 220 -1.89 -20.52 25.55
C VAL A 220 -1.69 -20.40 27.06
N LEU A 221 -0.59 -20.97 27.55
CA LEU A 221 -0.20 -20.92 28.96
C LEU A 221 0.89 -19.87 29.17
N ARG A 222 0.83 -19.19 30.30
CA ARG A 222 1.87 -18.27 30.75
C ARG A 222 2.15 -18.52 32.22
N ASN A 223 3.43 -18.56 32.58
CA ASN A 223 3.89 -18.92 33.93
C ASN A 223 4.09 -17.69 34.84
N SER A 224 4.06 -16.48 34.29
CA SER A 224 4.08 -15.24 35.06
C SER A 224 2.72 -15.00 35.72
N HIS A 225 2.76 -14.42 36.92
CA HIS A 225 1.59 -14.08 37.74
C HIS A 225 1.76 -12.63 38.18
N THR A 226 1.21 -11.70 37.39
CA THR A 226 1.32 -10.25 37.62
C THR A 226 -0.02 -9.65 38.04
N VAL A 227 -1.10 -10.40 37.85
CA VAL A 227 -2.45 -10.02 38.27
C VAL A 227 -2.69 -10.62 39.64
N HIS A 228 -3.06 -9.77 40.60
CA HIS A 228 -3.20 -10.15 42.00
C HIS A 228 -4.60 -9.88 42.54
N GLN A 229 -5.36 -9.01 41.88
CA GLN A 229 -6.70 -8.64 42.34
C GLN A 229 -7.81 -9.48 41.70
N PRO A 230 -8.92 -9.72 42.42
CA PRO A 230 -10.09 -10.38 41.86
C PRO A 230 -10.67 -9.59 40.68
N MET A 231 -11.21 -10.31 39.69
CA MET A 231 -11.79 -9.72 38.48
C MET A 231 -12.88 -8.69 38.79
N GLU A 232 -13.70 -8.91 39.82
CA GLU A 232 -14.73 -7.97 40.28
C GLU A 232 -14.12 -6.64 40.74
N SER A 233 -12.98 -6.69 41.44
CA SER A 233 -12.25 -5.49 41.88
C SER A 233 -11.70 -4.71 40.69
N LEU A 234 -11.13 -5.42 39.72
CA LEU A 234 -10.58 -4.83 38.49
C LEU A 234 -11.70 -4.19 37.63
N LEU A 235 -12.86 -4.84 37.53
CA LEU A 235 -14.04 -4.31 36.85
C LEU A 235 -14.61 -3.06 37.55
N ALA A 236 -14.59 -3.01 38.89
CA ALA A 236 -15.00 -1.83 39.63
C ALA A 236 -14.02 -0.66 39.40
N GLN A 237 -12.72 -0.94 39.45
CA GLN A 237 -11.67 0.05 39.20
C GLN A 237 -11.70 0.57 37.77
N SER A 238 -11.96 -0.26 36.77
CA SER A 238 -12.05 0.17 35.37
C SER A 238 -13.24 1.09 35.13
N LYS A 239 -14.37 0.86 35.80
CA LYS A 239 -15.51 1.80 35.80
C LYS A 239 -15.12 3.14 36.41
N THR A 240 -14.48 3.14 37.58
CA THR A 240 -13.98 4.38 38.21
C THR A 240 -12.97 5.10 37.32
N LEU A 241 -12.04 4.38 36.67
CA LEU A 241 -11.07 4.96 35.75
C LEU A 241 -11.77 5.57 34.52
N ALA A 242 -12.77 4.90 33.96
CA ALA A 242 -13.55 5.39 32.83
C ALA A 242 -14.33 6.67 33.20
N GLU A 243 -14.97 6.71 34.38
CA GLU A 243 -15.66 7.89 34.91
C GLU A 243 -14.70 9.07 35.12
N ARG A 244 -13.53 8.83 35.72
CA ARG A 244 -12.49 9.85 35.91
C ARG A 244 -11.97 10.39 34.57
N THR A 245 -11.75 9.49 33.61
CA THR A 245 -11.30 9.84 32.26
C THR A 245 -12.34 10.70 31.54
N LEU A 246 -13.63 10.33 31.64
CA LEU A 246 -14.73 11.10 31.07
C LEU A 246 -14.85 12.47 31.73
N TYR A 247 -14.75 12.55 33.07
CA TYR A 247 -14.77 13.82 33.79
C TYR A 247 -13.64 14.74 33.33
N LEU A 248 -12.41 14.23 33.26
CA LEU A 248 -11.26 15.00 32.79
C LEU A 248 -11.43 15.46 31.35
N THR A 249 -11.95 14.58 30.48
CA THR A 249 -12.26 14.93 29.07
C THR A 249 -13.29 16.06 28.99
N ASN A 250 -14.35 16.00 29.80
CA ASN A 250 -15.36 17.05 29.90
C ASN A 250 -14.82 18.34 30.53
N ALA A 251 -13.85 18.24 31.43
CA ALA A 251 -13.08 19.38 31.95
C ALA A 251 -12.08 19.94 30.92
N GLY A 252 -12.04 19.36 29.71
CA GLY A 252 -11.23 19.83 28.59
C GLY A 252 -9.85 19.18 28.51
N LEU A 253 -9.53 18.15 29.28
CA LEU A 253 -8.25 17.45 29.20
C LEU A 253 -8.11 16.74 27.85
N LYS A 254 -7.01 17.03 27.16
CA LYS A 254 -6.54 16.40 25.92
C LYS A 254 -5.12 15.88 26.16
N GLN A 255 -4.64 14.98 25.30
CA GLN A 255 -3.24 14.54 25.36
C GLN A 255 -2.24 15.70 25.16
N THR A 256 -2.66 16.74 24.45
CA THR A 256 -1.90 17.98 24.20
C THR A 256 -2.10 19.06 25.26
N SER A 257 -2.91 18.84 26.29
CA SER A 257 -3.09 19.82 27.37
C SER A 257 -1.82 19.90 28.23
N THR A 258 -1.59 21.07 28.84
CA THR A 258 -0.59 21.22 29.91
C THR A 258 -1.28 21.46 31.25
N LEU A 259 -0.61 21.08 32.34
CA LEU A 259 -1.12 21.27 33.71
C LEU A 259 -0.30 22.36 34.42
N THR A 260 -0.99 23.26 35.12
CA THR A 260 -0.35 24.27 35.98
C THR A 260 -0.92 24.22 37.39
N GLN A 261 -0.08 24.55 38.37
CA GLN A 261 -0.52 24.85 39.73
C GLN A 261 -1.51 26.02 39.73
N LYS A 262 -2.59 25.92 40.52
CA LYS A 262 -3.44 27.09 40.82
C LYS A 262 -2.79 28.01 41.86
N ASP A 263 -1.95 27.47 42.74
CA ASP A 263 -1.26 28.19 43.80
C ASP A 263 0.19 27.69 43.94
N ALA A 264 1.14 28.38 43.30
CA ALA A 264 2.54 27.98 43.32
C ALA A 264 3.24 28.18 44.67
N THR A 265 2.66 28.98 45.59
CA THR A 265 3.25 29.25 46.90
C THR A 265 2.78 28.30 47.99
N LEU A 266 1.82 27.40 47.67
CA LEU A 266 1.27 26.41 48.59
C LEU A 266 2.39 25.59 49.26
N THR A 267 2.40 25.54 50.59
CA THR A 267 3.34 24.71 51.34
C THR A 267 2.94 23.24 51.29
N GLU A 268 3.88 22.34 51.61
CA GLU A 268 3.59 20.90 51.67
C GLU A 268 2.48 20.58 52.70
N GLU A 269 2.50 21.26 53.84
CA GLU A 269 1.48 21.08 54.88
C GLU A 269 0.09 21.52 54.41
N GLN A 270 0.00 22.67 53.74
CA GLN A 270 -1.25 23.18 53.16
C GLN A 270 -1.76 22.29 52.02
N PHE A 271 -0.85 21.76 51.20
CA PHE A 271 -1.18 20.78 50.18
C PHE A 271 -1.75 19.51 50.81
N ASN A 272 -1.07 18.97 51.83
CA ASN A 272 -1.48 17.76 52.52
C ASN A 272 -2.86 17.89 53.15
N GLN A 273 -3.17 19.04 53.75
CA GLN A 273 -4.51 19.31 54.30
C GLN A 273 -5.62 19.23 53.24
N ARG A 274 -5.36 19.68 52.01
CA ARG A 274 -6.34 19.67 50.91
C ARG A 274 -6.39 18.35 50.14
N ALA A 275 -5.24 17.74 49.89
CA ALA A 275 -5.12 16.57 49.02
C ALA A 275 -5.33 15.23 49.74
N LYS A 276 -5.11 15.15 51.06
CA LYS A 276 -5.15 13.89 51.82
C LYS A 276 -6.50 13.16 51.82
N PRO A 277 -7.67 13.83 51.91
CA PRO A 277 -8.95 13.13 51.89
C PRO A 277 -9.16 12.40 50.55
N GLY A 278 -9.22 11.07 50.57
CA GLY A 278 -9.46 10.25 49.37
C GLY A 278 -8.30 10.20 48.37
N ALA A 279 -7.06 10.50 48.79
CA ALA A 279 -5.89 10.51 47.92
C ALA A 279 -5.65 9.15 47.23
N PRO A 280 -5.46 9.12 45.89
CA PRO A 280 -5.21 7.89 45.14
C PRO A 280 -3.76 7.41 45.18
N ALA A 281 -2.85 8.20 45.74
CA ALA A 281 -1.42 7.92 45.85
C ALA A 281 -0.88 8.55 47.15
N PRO A 282 0.33 8.16 47.61
CA PRO A 282 0.98 8.81 48.74
C PRO A 282 1.04 10.33 48.54
N VAL A 283 0.53 11.09 49.52
CA VAL A 283 0.33 12.55 49.36
C VAL A 283 1.65 13.29 49.09
N GLY A 284 2.77 12.79 49.62
CA GLY A 284 4.11 13.32 49.32
C GLY A 284 4.50 13.18 47.84
N GLU A 285 4.20 12.04 47.20
CA GLU A 285 4.43 11.85 45.76
C GLU A 285 3.52 12.76 44.93
N MET A 286 2.26 12.90 45.35
CA MET A 286 1.33 13.84 44.72
C MET A 286 1.81 15.29 44.86
N PHE A 287 2.47 15.64 45.96
CA PHE A 287 3.06 16.97 46.14
C PHE A 287 4.28 17.18 45.24
N LEU A 288 5.13 16.17 45.07
CA LEU A 288 6.24 16.24 44.11
C LEU A 288 5.74 16.41 42.67
N PHE A 289 4.72 15.63 42.28
CA PHE A 289 4.04 15.78 40.99
C PHE A 289 3.46 17.19 40.85
N TYR A 290 2.74 17.67 41.87
CA TYR A 290 2.19 19.02 41.91
C TYR A 290 3.27 20.09 41.71
N ARG A 291 4.42 19.95 42.38
CA ARG A 291 5.59 20.85 42.29
C ARG A 291 6.21 20.87 40.91
N ALA A 292 6.19 19.76 40.18
CA ALA A 292 6.73 19.66 38.83
C ALA A 292 5.87 20.36 37.75
N LEU A 293 4.61 20.69 38.04
CA LEU A 293 3.68 21.27 37.05
C LEU A 293 4.06 22.72 36.69
N ASN A 294 4.70 22.87 35.53
CA ASN A 294 5.22 24.14 35.02
C ASN A 294 4.38 24.75 33.87
N GLY A 295 3.33 24.06 33.41
CA GLY A 295 2.49 24.48 32.28
C GLY A 295 3.13 24.38 30.89
N LYS A 296 4.32 23.79 30.78
CA LYS A 296 5.07 23.65 29.53
C LYS A 296 5.01 22.24 28.96
N GLU A 297 5.05 21.21 29.81
CA GLU A 297 4.96 19.82 29.38
C GLU A 297 3.51 19.40 29.14
N THR A 298 3.26 18.71 28.02
CA THR A 298 1.94 18.14 27.70
C THR A 298 1.69 16.85 28.49
N ILE A 299 0.42 16.44 28.61
CA ILE A 299 0.07 15.14 29.21
C ILE A 299 0.82 13.98 28.53
N GLU A 300 0.93 14.00 27.19
CA GLU A 300 1.69 13.00 26.45
C GLU A 300 3.19 13.01 26.80
N GLN A 301 3.81 14.19 26.92
CA GLN A 301 5.22 14.31 27.32
C GLN A 301 5.44 13.86 28.76
N MET A 302 4.52 14.19 29.68
CA MET A 302 4.61 13.83 31.10
C MET A 302 4.59 12.31 31.32
N LEU A 303 3.81 11.56 30.52
CA LEU A 303 3.82 10.09 30.55
C LEU A 303 5.22 9.53 30.27
N HIS A 304 5.99 10.19 29.40
CA HIS A 304 7.35 9.76 29.04
C HIS A 304 8.42 10.31 30.00
N SER A 305 8.35 11.59 30.36
CA SER A 305 9.39 12.29 31.13
C SER A 305 9.40 11.89 32.61
N GLN A 306 8.23 11.66 33.21
CA GLN A 306 8.08 11.42 34.65
C GLN A 306 7.98 9.94 35.01
N ARG A 307 7.91 9.02 34.02
CA ARG A 307 7.75 7.57 34.20
C ARG A 307 6.57 7.20 35.12
N ILE A 308 5.50 7.98 35.08
CA ILE A 308 4.26 7.71 35.84
C ILE A 308 3.33 6.92 34.93
N PRO A 309 2.88 5.72 35.33
CA PRO A 309 1.93 4.93 34.55
C PRO A 309 0.67 5.72 34.23
N ARG A 310 0.12 5.50 33.03
CA ARG A 310 -1.07 6.22 32.55
C ARG A 310 -2.25 6.20 33.52
N VAL A 311 -2.55 5.04 34.11
CA VAL A 311 -3.63 4.85 35.09
C VAL A 311 -3.44 5.76 36.31
N GLN A 312 -2.22 5.76 36.86
CA GLN A 312 -1.85 6.58 38.02
C GLN A 312 -1.92 8.08 37.69
N LEU A 313 -1.46 8.48 36.50
CA LEU A 313 -1.54 9.88 36.05
C LEU A 313 -2.99 10.36 35.98
N ILE A 314 -3.92 9.56 35.47
CA ILE A 314 -5.35 9.90 35.41
C ILE A 314 -5.91 10.07 36.82
N HIS A 315 -5.59 9.17 37.74
CA HIS A 315 -6.06 9.24 39.13
C HIS A 315 -5.55 10.49 39.85
N ILE A 316 -4.24 10.77 39.77
CA ILE A 316 -3.63 11.96 40.39
C ILE A 316 -4.21 13.22 39.77
N THR A 317 -4.28 13.30 38.44
CA THR A 317 -4.78 14.48 37.72
C THR A 317 -6.24 14.76 38.09
N TYR A 318 -7.10 13.74 38.05
CA TYR A 318 -8.50 13.86 38.48
C TYR A 318 -8.59 14.39 39.91
N HIS A 319 -7.84 13.80 40.85
CA HIS A 319 -7.86 14.18 42.26
C HIS A 319 -7.45 15.64 42.49
N LEU A 320 -6.40 16.10 41.80
CA LEU A 320 -5.92 17.46 41.90
C LEU A 320 -6.89 18.47 41.25
N VAL A 321 -7.60 18.08 40.18
CA VAL A 321 -8.63 18.92 39.55
C VAL A 321 -9.83 19.10 40.48
N ILE A 322 -10.39 18.02 41.04
CA ILE A 322 -11.57 18.10 41.91
C ILE A 322 -11.31 18.86 43.21
N ASN A 323 -10.07 18.77 43.74
CA ASN A 323 -9.65 19.54 44.92
C ASN A 323 -9.21 20.97 44.59
N GLY A 324 -9.36 21.39 43.32
CA GLY A 324 -9.04 22.74 42.90
C GLY A 324 -7.58 23.12 43.07
N LEU A 325 -6.65 22.16 42.97
CA LEU A 325 -5.21 22.38 43.13
C LEU A 325 -4.54 22.73 41.80
N ILE A 326 -5.03 22.17 40.69
CA ILE A 326 -4.44 22.38 39.36
C ILE A 326 -5.44 22.97 38.36
N LYS A 327 -4.91 23.49 37.26
CA LYS A 327 -5.66 23.98 36.11
C LYS A 327 -5.21 23.26 34.85
N ILE A 328 -6.17 22.85 34.04
CA ILE A 328 -5.96 22.30 32.69
C ILE A 328 -5.85 23.48 31.73
N ASN A 329 -4.74 23.56 30.99
CA ASN A 329 -4.55 24.57 29.96
C ASN A 329 -4.54 23.89 28.59
N ASN A 330 -5.46 24.35 27.74
CA ASN A 330 -5.52 24.00 26.32
C ASN A 330 -4.99 25.15 25.47
N GLN A 331 -4.01 25.90 25.98
CA GLN A 331 -3.34 26.87 25.14
C GLN A 331 -2.89 26.12 23.90
N ILE A 332 -3.24 26.66 22.74
CA ILE A 332 -2.64 26.24 21.49
C ILE A 332 -1.18 26.64 21.68
N VAL A 333 -0.38 25.73 22.22
CA VAL A 333 1.04 25.73 21.96
C VAL A 333 1.04 25.51 20.45
N LEU A 334 1.07 26.63 19.72
CA LEU A 334 1.66 26.66 18.40
C LEU A 334 3.10 26.26 18.68
N GLU A 335 3.34 24.97 18.88
CA GLU A 335 4.59 24.41 18.48
C GLU A 335 4.75 25.01 17.09
N LYS A 336 5.85 25.73 16.90
CA LYS A 336 6.48 25.64 15.60
C LYS A 336 6.75 24.15 15.45
N ALA A 337 5.73 23.39 15.04
CA ALA A 337 5.89 22.17 14.30
C ALA A 337 6.87 22.65 13.26
N THR A 338 8.13 22.27 13.43
CA THR A 338 9.14 22.54 12.41
C THR A 338 8.45 21.99 11.18
N PRO A 339 8.00 22.85 10.25
CA PRO A 339 7.05 22.41 9.26
C PRO A 339 7.74 21.22 8.64
N PHE A 340 7.12 20.03 8.73
CA PHE A 340 7.64 18.89 8.03
C PHE A 340 7.63 19.35 6.60
N GLN A 341 8.80 19.78 6.13
CA GLN A 341 9.02 20.19 4.77
C GLN A 341 9.36 18.87 4.12
N PRO A 342 8.38 18.16 3.52
CA PRO A 342 8.71 16.98 2.73
C PRO A 342 9.78 17.45 1.74
N ARG A 343 10.95 16.82 1.81
CA ARG A 343 11.98 17.11 0.82
C ARG A 343 11.39 16.73 -0.53
N ALA A 344 11.26 17.71 -1.42
CA ALA A 344 10.82 17.44 -2.77
C ALA A 344 11.80 16.44 -3.38
N ILE A 345 11.30 15.27 -3.76
CA ILE A 345 12.08 14.29 -4.51
C ILE A 345 12.21 14.87 -5.92
N GLU A 346 13.44 15.15 -6.34
CA GLU A 346 13.74 15.61 -7.69
C GLU A 346 13.41 14.49 -8.69
N THR A 347 12.16 14.49 -9.15
CA THR A 347 11.64 13.47 -10.07
C THR A 347 12.40 13.50 -11.39
N SER A 348 12.91 14.66 -11.82
CA SER A 348 13.78 14.82 -12.99
C SER A 348 15.07 14.01 -12.87
N ALA A 349 15.71 13.98 -11.70
CA ALA A 349 16.92 13.21 -11.46
C ALA A 349 16.64 11.70 -11.55
N ILE A 350 15.53 11.24 -10.95
CA ILE A 350 15.09 9.84 -11.06
C ILE A 350 14.85 9.48 -12.53
N GLN A 351 14.11 10.31 -13.24
CA GLN A 351 13.78 10.08 -14.64
C GLN A 351 15.02 10.05 -15.54
N SER A 352 15.99 10.92 -15.30
CA SER A 352 17.25 10.95 -16.06
C SER A 352 18.01 9.62 -15.93
N VAL A 353 18.09 9.06 -14.72
CA VAL A 353 18.68 7.73 -14.50
C VAL A 353 17.82 6.65 -15.14
N MET A 354 16.50 6.70 -14.99
CA MET A 354 15.61 5.70 -15.59
C MET A 354 15.71 5.67 -17.12
N MET A 355 15.92 6.81 -17.77
CA MET A 355 16.13 6.89 -19.22
C MET A 355 17.48 6.34 -19.65
N SER A 356 18.55 6.55 -18.88
CA SER A 356 19.87 6.01 -19.22
C SER A 356 19.92 4.48 -19.18
N LEU A 357 18.99 3.86 -18.45
CA LEU A 357 18.84 2.40 -18.36
C LEU A 357 17.96 1.80 -19.47
N ARG A 358 17.48 2.60 -20.43
CA ARG A 358 16.55 2.16 -21.49
C ARG A 358 17.12 2.41 -22.88
N ARG A 359 16.72 1.57 -23.85
CA ARG A 359 16.97 1.83 -25.27
C ARG A 359 15.97 2.86 -25.79
N MET A 360 16.46 3.92 -26.41
CA MET A 360 15.62 5.02 -26.91
C MET A 360 14.59 4.56 -27.94
N GLU A 361 14.96 3.61 -28.79
CA GLU A 361 14.16 3.15 -29.93
C GLU A 361 12.93 2.34 -29.50
N THR A 362 12.98 1.71 -28.33
CA THR A 362 11.92 0.79 -27.86
C THR A 362 11.33 1.22 -26.52
N GLY A 363 12.03 2.01 -25.72
CA GLY A 363 11.68 2.31 -24.33
C GLY A 363 11.89 1.15 -23.36
N MET A 364 12.33 -0.03 -23.82
CA MET A 364 12.63 -1.17 -22.94
C MET A 364 13.97 -0.99 -22.21
N PHE A 365 14.10 -1.60 -21.03
CA PHE A 365 15.38 -1.61 -20.31
C PHE A 365 16.48 -2.34 -21.09
N ILE A 366 17.72 -1.91 -20.92
CA ILE A 366 18.89 -2.62 -21.45
C ILE A 366 19.17 -3.89 -20.63
N TYR A 367 19.83 -4.88 -21.25
CA TYR A 367 20.15 -6.13 -20.58
C TYR A 367 20.92 -5.98 -19.25
N PRO A 368 21.97 -5.11 -19.15
CA PRO A 368 22.62 -4.88 -17.87
C PRO A 368 21.66 -4.36 -16.78
N ALA A 369 20.69 -3.51 -17.15
CA ALA A 369 19.70 -3.02 -16.21
C ALA A 369 18.74 -4.13 -15.77
N PHE A 370 18.31 -4.99 -16.70
CA PHE A 370 17.51 -6.18 -16.37
C PHE A 370 18.22 -7.07 -15.34
N LEU A 371 19.49 -7.42 -15.57
CA LEU A 371 20.27 -8.24 -14.64
C LEU A 371 20.38 -7.59 -13.26
N TYR A 372 20.67 -6.28 -13.22
CA TYR A 372 20.73 -5.53 -11.96
C TYR A 372 19.40 -5.59 -11.21
N PHE A 373 18.28 -5.30 -11.86
CA PHE A 373 16.98 -5.33 -11.19
C PHE A 373 16.54 -6.75 -10.80
N LEU A 374 16.88 -7.75 -11.60
CA LEU A 374 16.65 -9.16 -11.30
C LEU A 374 17.38 -9.58 -10.02
N GLU A 375 18.66 -9.23 -9.87
CA GLU A 375 19.44 -9.52 -8.68
C GLU A 375 18.88 -8.80 -7.44
N GLN A 376 18.52 -7.52 -7.59
CA GLN A 376 17.90 -6.77 -6.49
C GLN A 376 16.56 -7.39 -6.05
N GLU A 377 15.77 -7.87 -6.99
CA GLU A 377 14.49 -8.52 -6.69
C GLU A 377 14.68 -9.90 -6.08
N TYR A 378 15.68 -10.66 -6.53
CA TYR A 378 16.07 -11.93 -5.91
C TYR A 378 16.32 -11.78 -4.41
N PHE A 379 17.14 -10.79 -4.02
CA PHE A 379 17.41 -10.54 -2.59
C PHE A 379 16.16 -10.10 -1.81
N ARG A 380 15.25 -9.36 -2.45
CA ARG A 380 13.96 -8.99 -1.84
C ARG A 380 13.07 -10.22 -1.62
N CYS A 381 12.92 -11.06 -2.63
CA CYS A 381 12.15 -12.30 -2.58
C CYS A 381 12.70 -13.28 -1.55
N TYR A 382 14.03 -13.45 -1.49
CA TYR A 382 14.70 -14.30 -0.51
C TYR A 382 14.39 -13.88 0.94
N ARG A 383 14.48 -12.58 1.26
CA ARG A 383 14.18 -12.08 2.62
C ARG A 383 12.70 -12.08 2.96
N SER A 384 11.86 -11.67 2.01
CA SER A 384 10.42 -11.49 2.24
C SER A 384 9.60 -12.76 2.01
N LYS A 385 10.24 -13.85 1.57
CA LYS A 385 9.59 -15.11 1.18
C LYS A 385 8.46 -14.92 0.15
N THR A 386 8.65 -13.98 -0.76
CA THR A 386 7.71 -13.67 -1.85
C THR A 386 8.18 -14.33 -3.16
N PRO A 387 7.25 -14.77 -4.02
CA PRO A 387 7.61 -15.41 -5.28
C PRO A 387 8.14 -14.41 -6.31
N LEU A 388 8.97 -14.88 -7.23
CA LEU A 388 9.51 -14.11 -8.36
C LEU A 388 9.31 -14.93 -9.63
N SER A 389 8.92 -14.31 -10.74
CA SER A 389 8.89 -14.99 -12.04
C SER A 389 9.62 -14.19 -13.10
N VAL A 390 10.24 -14.90 -14.03
CA VAL A 390 10.84 -14.35 -15.25
C VAL A 390 10.17 -14.99 -16.47
N ILE A 391 9.90 -14.15 -17.47
CA ILE A 391 9.49 -14.61 -18.80
C ILE A 391 10.57 -14.15 -19.78
N VAL A 392 11.27 -15.09 -20.42
CA VAL A 392 12.14 -14.79 -21.56
C VAL A 392 11.37 -15.11 -22.83
N PHE A 393 11.41 -14.22 -23.81
CA PHE A 393 10.59 -14.37 -25.01
C PHE A 393 11.16 -13.77 -26.28
N GLU A 394 10.73 -14.36 -27.39
CA GLU A 394 10.98 -13.88 -28.75
C GLU A 394 9.68 -13.41 -29.39
N MET A 395 9.76 -12.31 -30.13
CA MET A 395 8.75 -11.88 -31.09
C MET A 395 9.41 -11.78 -32.46
N ARG A 396 8.88 -12.50 -33.46
CA ARG A 396 9.44 -12.55 -34.83
C ARG A 396 8.34 -12.54 -35.88
N VAL A 397 8.67 -12.14 -37.10
CA VAL A 397 7.83 -12.36 -38.28
C VAL A 397 8.28 -13.64 -38.98
N GLN A 398 7.33 -14.52 -39.28
CA GLN A 398 7.56 -15.72 -40.05
C GLN A 398 7.36 -15.42 -41.54
N SER A 399 8.45 -15.54 -42.32
CA SER A 399 8.42 -15.39 -43.77
C SER A 399 8.71 -16.75 -44.43
N GLY A 400 7.74 -17.25 -45.20
CA GLY A 400 7.83 -18.57 -45.84
C GLY A 400 7.84 -19.73 -44.83
N GLN A 401 8.39 -20.89 -45.22
CA GLN A 401 8.29 -22.12 -44.42
C GLN A 401 9.21 -22.16 -43.18
N SER A 402 10.29 -21.38 -43.13
CA SER A 402 11.29 -21.52 -42.04
C SER A 402 12.06 -20.26 -41.62
N VAL A 403 11.92 -19.11 -42.28
CA VAL A 403 12.74 -17.93 -41.95
C VAL A 403 12.02 -17.04 -40.93
N ARG A 404 12.59 -16.94 -39.72
CA ARG A 404 12.15 -15.98 -38.70
C ARG A 404 12.97 -14.70 -38.85
N GLN A 405 12.29 -13.57 -39.03
CA GLN A 405 12.90 -12.25 -39.13
C GLN A 405 12.50 -11.39 -37.94
N MET A 406 13.28 -10.33 -37.68
CA MET A 406 12.91 -9.33 -36.68
C MET A 406 11.59 -8.65 -37.07
N LEU A 407 10.83 -8.21 -36.06
CA LEU A 407 9.68 -7.34 -36.36
C LEU A 407 10.16 -6.01 -36.97
N PRO A 408 9.42 -5.48 -37.94
CA PRO A 408 9.57 -4.09 -38.36
C PRO A 408 9.47 -3.14 -37.15
N ALA A 409 10.19 -2.02 -37.19
CA ALA A 409 10.26 -1.07 -36.07
C ALA A 409 8.88 -0.60 -35.58
N ALA A 410 7.93 -0.35 -36.50
CA ALA A 410 6.56 0.03 -36.14
C ALA A 410 5.82 -1.07 -35.39
N ALA A 411 5.91 -2.32 -35.86
CA ALA A 411 5.29 -3.47 -35.21
C ALA A 411 5.91 -3.78 -33.85
N MET A 412 7.23 -3.60 -33.72
CA MET A 412 7.94 -3.72 -32.45
C MET A 412 7.47 -2.69 -31.43
N LEU A 413 7.32 -1.43 -31.84
CA LEU A 413 6.84 -0.37 -30.96
C LEU A 413 5.41 -0.65 -30.49
N ASP A 414 4.50 -1.00 -31.40
CA ASP A 414 3.12 -1.38 -31.07
C ASP A 414 3.08 -2.57 -30.10
N ALA A 415 3.87 -3.61 -30.33
CA ALA A 415 3.97 -4.75 -29.42
C ALA A 415 4.42 -4.34 -28.01
N VAL A 416 5.46 -3.50 -27.91
CA VAL A 416 5.96 -2.98 -26.62
C VAL A 416 4.89 -2.14 -25.91
N LEU A 417 4.12 -1.31 -26.65
CA LEU A 417 3.03 -0.51 -26.09
C LEU A 417 1.92 -1.40 -25.53
N ARG A 418 1.50 -2.43 -26.26
CA ARG A 418 0.50 -3.41 -25.79
C ARG A 418 0.96 -4.15 -24.55
N ILE A 419 2.20 -4.63 -24.52
CA ILE A 419 2.77 -5.31 -23.33
C ILE A 419 2.85 -4.34 -22.14
N SER A 420 3.27 -3.10 -22.38
CA SER A 420 3.37 -2.07 -21.34
C SER A 420 2.01 -1.73 -20.73
N GLN A 421 0.92 -1.81 -21.50
CA GLN A 421 -0.45 -1.64 -20.97
C GLN A 421 -0.93 -2.80 -20.10
N LEU A 422 -0.40 -4.01 -20.31
CA LEU A 422 -0.78 -5.18 -19.55
C LEU A 422 -0.01 -5.32 -18.23
N LYS A 423 1.27 -4.92 -18.23
CA LYS A 423 2.18 -5.10 -17.10
C LYS A 423 1.87 -4.12 -15.96
N ARG A 424 2.22 -4.49 -14.73
CA ARG A 424 2.14 -3.62 -13.55
C ARG A 424 3.29 -2.61 -13.58
N HIS A 425 3.19 -1.55 -12.77
CA HIS A 425 4.26 -0.57 -12.63
C HIS A 425 5.56 -1.20 -12.11
N VAL A 426 5.45 -2.20 -11.22
CA VAL A 426 6.60 -2.92 -10.65
C VAL A 426 7.20 -3.96 -11.59
N ASP A 427 6.49 -4.34 -12.66
CA ASP A 427 7.00 -5.29 -13.65
C ASP A 427 7.98 -4.58 -14.59
N LEU A 428 9.07 -5.25 -14.96
CA LEU A 428 10.12 -4.68 -15.79
C LEU A 428 10.18 -5.39 -17.14
N LEU A 429 10.13 -4.63 -18.23
CA LEU A 429 10.26 -5.12 -19.61
C LEU A 429 11.61 -4.68 -20.20
N ALA A 430 12.40 -5.63 -20.69
CA ALA A 430 13.77 -5.40 -21.12
C ALA A 430 14.15 -6.15 -22.40
N HIS A 431 15.22 -5.68 -23.03
CA HIS A 431 16.06 -6.53 -23.89
C HIS A 431 16.84 -7.51 -23.02
N TYR A 432 16.93 -8.75 -23.46
CA TYR A 432 17.58 -9.84 -22.74
C TYR A 432 18.84 -10.33 -23.45
N ASP A 433 18.76 -10.58 -24.75
CA ASP A 433 19.93 -10.89 -25.58
C ASP A 433 19.77 -10.16 -26.93
N SER A 434 20.57 -10.50 -27.94
CA SER A 434 20.66 -9.86 -29.25
C SER A 434 19.30 -9.48 -29.82
N PHE A 435 18.34 -10.41 -29.77
CA PHE A 435 16.99 -10.21 -30.30
C PHE A 435 15.88 -10.65 -29.34
N ASP A 436 16.24 -10.99 -28.10
CA ASP A 436 15.33 -11.60 -27.14
C ASP A 436 14.96 -10.59 -26.07
N TYR A 437 13.81 -10.81 -25.45
CA TYR A 437 13.21 -9.89 -24.50
C TYR A 437 12.93 -10.62 -23.19
N ALA A 438 12.90 -9.87 -22.09
CA ALA A 438 12.57 -10.41 -20.80
C ALA A 438 11.56 -9.55 -20.05
N LEU A 439 10.71 -10.22 -19.27
CA LEU A 439 9.85 -9.63 -18.26
C LEU A 439 10.26 -10.15 -16.89
N LEU A 440 10.53 -9.22 -15.97
CA LEU A 440 10.67 -9.49 -14.55
C LEU A 440 9.34 -9.23 -13.86
N LEU A 441 8.81 -10.21 -13.13
CA LEU A 441 7.52 -10.16 -12.46
C LEU A 441 7.70 -10.36 -10.94
N PRO A 442 7.94 -9.28 -10.18
CA PRO A 442 7.99 -9.34 -8.72
C PRO A 442 6.70 -9.88 -8.11
N ASN A 443 6.82 -10.56 -6.97
CA ASN A 443 5.69 -11.09 -6.20
C ASN A 443 4.68 -11.90 -7.06
N THR A 444 5.19 -12.67 -8.01
CA THR A 444 4.38 -13.43 -8.98
C THR A 444 4.78 -14.90 -8.97
N LYS A 445 3.81 -15.76 -8.65
CA LYS A 445 3.90 -17.23 -8.74
C LYS A 445 3.80 -17.69 -10.19
N ALA A 446 4.20 -18.92 -10.48
CA ALA A 446 4.21 -19.42 -11.85
C ALA A 446 2.84 -19.46 -12.52
N ASN A 447 1.76 -19.77 -11.80
CA ASN A 447 0.42 -19.68 -12.37
C ASN A 447 0.10 -18.24 -12.82
N GLY A 448 0.49 -17.25 -12.02
CA GLY A 448 0.38 -15.83 -12.38
C GLY A 448 1.20 -15.47 -13.62
N ALA A 449 2.43 -15.98 -13.72
CA ALA A 449 3.28 -15.79 -14.89
C ALA A 449 2.69 -16.44 -16.14
N GLN A 450 2.14 -17.65 -16.04
CA GLN A 450 1.49 -18.35 -17.15
C GLN A 450 0.27 -17.57 -17.66
N ILE A 451 -0.59 -17.10 -16.76
CA ILE A 451 -1.76 -16.28 -17.10
C ILE A 451 -1.31 -15.00 -17.80
N PHE A 452 -0.26 -14.34 -17.28
CA PHE A 452 0.27 -13.12 -17.86
C PHE A 452 0.87 -13.34 -19.25
N ALA A 453 1.68 -14.39 -19.45
CA ALA A 453 2.24 -14.78 -20.74
C ALA A 453 1.13 -15.04 -21.78
N LYS A 454 0.05 -15.74 -21.40
CA LYS A 454 -1.11 -15.97 -22.26
C LYS A 454 -1.84 -14.67 -22.62
N ARG A 455 -1.93 -13.71 -21.69
CA ARG A 455 -2.50 -12.38 -21.95
C ARG A 455 -1.66 -11.59 -22.95
N ILE A 456 -0.32 -11.68 -22.86
CA ILE A 456 0.58 -11.06 -23.83
C ILE A 456 0.33 -11.64 -25.22
N VAL A 457 0.35 -12.97 -25.35
CA VAL A 457 0.08 -13.64 -26.64
C VAL A 457 -1.23 -13.15 -27.22
N ARG A 458 -2.32 -13.18 -26.43
CA ARG A 458 -3.62 -12.68 -26.87
C ARG A 458 -3.55 -11.24 -27.37
N ALA A 459 -2.99 -10.31 -26.60
CA ALA A 459 -2.94 -8.90 -26.98
C ALA A 459 -2.12 -8.63 -28.25
N LEU A 460 -1.09 -9.45 -28.50
CA LEU A 460 -0.27 -9.35 -29.71
C LEU A 460 -0.94 -9.99 -30.95
N THR A 461 -1.88 -10.93 -30.76
CA THR A 461 -2.54 -11.66 -31.86
C THR A 461 -3.99 -11.25 -32.13
N GLU A 462 -4.66 -10.56 -31.19
CA GLU A 462 -6.09 -10.21 -31.29
C GLU A 462 -6.37 -9.18 -32.39
N THR A 463 -5.42 -8.28 -32.65
CA THR A 463 -5.42 -7.36 -33.80
C THR A 463 -4.04 -7.31 -34.44
N PRO A 464 -3.94 -7.13 -35.77
CA PRO A 464 -2.64 -7.02 -36.46
C PRO A 464 -1.77 -5.94 -35.82
N LEU A 465 -0.45 -6.16 -35.78
CA LEU A 465 0.50 -5.14 -35.36
C LEU A 465 0.69 -4.10 -36.46
N ALA A 466 1.13 -2.90 -36.09
CA ALA A 466 1.47 -1.84 -37.03
C ALA A 466 2.39 -2.33 -38.16
N GLY A 467 2.14 -1.90 -39.40
CA GLY A 467 2.84 -2.40 -40.59
C GLY A 467 2.25 -3.69 -41.18
N GLU A 468 0.98 -4.00 -40.88
CA GLU A 468 0.21 -5.15 -41.43
C GLU A 468 0.82 -6.52 -41.11
N VAL A 469 1.45 -6.64 -39.93
CA VAL A 469 1.90 -7.94 -39.42
C VAL A 469 0.71 -8.64 -38.78
N ASP A 470 0.05 -9.49 -39.56
CA ASP A 470 -1.06 -10.32 -39.11
C ASP A 470 -0.61 -11.41 -38.13
N ALA A 471 -1.56 -11.86 -37.30
CA ALA A 471 -1.33 -12.92 -36.32
C ALA A 471 -0.83 -14.24 -36.94
N SER A 472 -1.19 -14.54 -38.19
CA SER A 472 -0.73 -15.71 -38.93
C SER A 472 0.77 -15.68 -39.27
N HIS A 473 1.35 -14.48 -39.35
CA HIS A 473 2.76 -14.27 -39.62
C HIS A 473 3.57 -13.99 -38.34
N LEU A 474 2.90 -13.81 -37.20
CA LEU A 474 3.57 -13.55 -35.93
C LEU A 474 4.01 -14.87 -35.28
N SER A 475 5.32 -14.99 -35.03
CA SER A 475 5.90 -16.11 -34.30
C SER A 475 6.31 -15.65 -32.90
N LEU A 476 5.64 -16.21 -31.89
CA LEU A 476 5.87 -15.93 -30.48
C LEU A 476 6.39 -17.17 -29.78
N ALA A 477 7.43 -17.00 -28.96
CA ALA A 477 7.92 -18.03 -28.07
C ALA A 477 8.18 -17.42 -26.69
N LEU A 478 7.47 -17.87 -25.66
CA LEU A 478 7.56 -17.36 -24.28
C LEU A 478 7.91 -18.52 -23.35
N GLY A 479 9.08 -18.46 -22.73
CA GLY A 479 9.54 -19.38 -21.69
C GLY A 479 9.42 -18.74 -20.31
N CYS A 480 8.74 -19.42 -19.39
CA CYS A 480 8.50 -18.92 -18.04
C CYS A 480 9.16 -19.80 -16.99
N ALA A 481 9.82 -19.18 -16.01
CA ALA A 481 10.34 -19.84 -14.82
C ALA A 481 10.08 -18.99 -13.57
N SER A 482 9.95 -19.64 -12.42
CA SER A 482 9.54 -19.01 -11.17
C SER A 482 10.31 -19.53 -9.96
N MET A 483 10.54 -18.64 -9.00
CA MET A 483 11.12 -18.92 -7.69
C MET A 483 10.07 -18.68 -6.59
N PRO A 484 10.03 -19.50 -5.53
CA PRO A 484 10.89 -20.66 -5.25
C PRO A 484 10.41 -21.96 -5.93
N GLU A 485 9.34 -21.89 -6.72
CA GLU A 485 8.61 -23.09 -7.16
C GLU A 485 9.39 -23.97 -8.15
N ASP A 486 10.18 -23.37 -9.05
CA ASP A 486 11.03 -24.09 -9.98
C ASP A 486 12.49 -24.13 -9.49
N PHE A 487 12.99 -23.02 -8.93
CA PHE A 487 14.40 -22.87 -8.47
C PHE A 487 14.53 -21.98 -7.24
N THR A 488 15.68 -22.06 -6.58
CA THR A 488 16.09 -21.15 -5.49
C THR A 488 17.34 -20.32 -5.83
N ASP A 489 18.03 -20.66 -6.92
CA ASP A 489 19.20 -19.94 -7.43
C ASP A 489 18.85 -19.05 -8.64
N LEU A 490 19.55 -17.92 -8.76
CA LEU A 490 19.28 -16.93 -9.80
C LEU A 490 19.74 -17.38 -11.19
N SER A 491 20.87 -18.06 -11.30
CA SER A 491 21.40 -18.55 -12.57
C SER A 491 20.54 -19.68 -13.12
N GLU A 492 20.08 -20.58 -12.24
CA GLU A 492 19.16 -21.65 -12.62
C GLU A 492 17.81 -21.12 -13.11
N LEU A 493 17.27 -20.08 -12.47
CA LEU A 493 16.01 -19.43 -12.89
C LEU A 493 16.08 -18.92 -14.34
N LEU A 494 17.19 -18.24 -14.71
CA LEU A 494 17.37 -17.73 -16.07
C LEU A 494 17.56 -18.87 -17.08
N GLY A 495 18.46 -19.81 -16.79
CA GLY A 495 18.70 -20.96 -17.67
C GLY A 495 17.43 -21.79 -17.92
N ALA A 496 16.54 -21.87 -16.92
CA ALA A 496 15.24 -22.50 -17.05
C ALA A 496 14.26 -21.75 -17.94
N ALA A 497 14.18 -20.42 -17.82
CA ALA A 497 13.35 -19.61 -18.69
C ALA A 497 13.84 -19.70 -20.15
N ASP A 498 15.15 -19.72 -20.37
CA ASP A 498 15.78 -19.91 -21.69
C ASP A 498 15.44 -21.29 -22.27
N MET A 499 15.56 -22.35 -21.48
CA MET A 499 15.20 -23.71 -21.91
C MET A 499 13.72 -23.82 -22.28
N ALA A 500 12.83 -23.20 -21.48
CA ALA A 500 11.40 -23.16 -21.77
C ALA A 500 11.08 -22.37 -23.04
N MET A 501 11.81 -21.28 -23.30
CA MET A 501 11.64 -20.47 -24.50
C MET A 501 12.14 -21.21 -25.75
N ALA A 502 13.26 -21.90 -25.66
CA ALA A 502 13.75 -22.79 -26.72
C ALA A 502 12.72 -23.88 -27.05
N GLN A 503 12.16 -24.54 -26.03
CA GLN A 503 11.13 -25.56 -26.23
C GLN A 503 9.82 -24.99 -26.81
N SER A 504 9.45 -23.77 -26.40
CA SER A 504 8.32 -23.03 -26.96
C SER A 504 8.50 -22.77 -28.45
N ARG A 505 9.70 -22.33 -28.85
CA ARG A 505 10.10 -22.10 -30.24
C ARG A 505 10.03 -23.39 -31.06
N ASP A 506 10.64 -24.46 -30.58
CA ASP A 506 10.79 -25.72 -31.33
C ASP A 506 9.45 -26.44 -31.52
N ASN A 507 8.61 -26.45 -30.48
CA ASN A 507 7.30 -27.09 -30.51
C ASN A 507 6.18 -26.20 -31.05
N LYS A 508 6.50 -24.96 -31.45
CA LYS A 508 5.53 -23.95 -31.92
C LYS A 508 4.36 -23.73 -30.94
N ARG A 509 4.62 -23.86 -29.64
CA ARG A 509 3.65 -23.58 -28.56
C ARG A 509 3.99 -22.21 -27.97
N PRO A 510 3.12 -21.19 -28.06
CA PRO A 510 3.50 -19.83 -27.69
C PRO A 510 3.96 -19.63 -26.25
N VAL A 511 3.48 -20.43 -25.30
CA VAL A 511 3.85 -20.33 -23.87
C VAL A 511 4.25 -21.70 -23.36
N VAL A 512 5.43 -21.80 -22.75
CA VAL A 512 5.92 -22.98 -22.06
C VAL A 512 6.39 -22.58 -20.66
N MET A 513 5.92 -23.30 -19.64
CA MET A 513 6.45 -23.19 -18.28
C MET A 513 7.57 -24.20 -18.12
N PHE A 514 8.68 -23.83 -17.47
CA PHE A 514 9.78 -24.75 -17.23
C PHE A 514 9.32 -26.04 -16.51
N ARG A 515 8.47 -25.92 -15.48
CA ARG A 515 7.92 -27.07 -14.76
C ARG A 515 7.11 -28.06 -15.60
N ASP A 516 6.58 -27.63 -16.74
CA ASP A 516 5.78 -28.47 -17.63
C ASP A 516 6.70 -29.31 -18.55
N ILE A 517 8.00 -29.01 -18.54
CA ILE A 517 9.01 -29.73 -19.31
C ILE A 517 9.30 -31.04 -18.60
N LYS A 518 8.83 -32.14 -19.18
CA LYS A 518 9.17 -33.47 -18.68
C LYS A 518 10.68 -33.67 -18.80
N PRO A 519 11.38 -34.12 -17.75
CA PRO A 519 12.77 -34.54 -17.89
C PRO A 519 12.81 -35.65 -18.95
N ILE A 520 13.73 -35.53 -19.91
CA ILE A 520 14.02 -36.59 -20.85
C ILE A 520 14.40 -37.80 -20.00
N SER A 521 13.57 -38.85 -20.04
CA SER A 521 13.92 -40.13 -19.44
C SER A 521 15.12 -40.65 -20.22
N LEU A 522 16.31 -40.52 -19.64
CA LEU A 522 17.57 -41.08 -20.17
C LEU A 522 17.51 -42.61 -20.18
#